data_AF-A0AAU4BCI4-F1
#
_entry.id   AF-A0AAU4BCI4-F1
#
_cell.length_a   1.000
_cell.length_b   1.000
_cell.length_c   1.000
_cell.angle_alpha   90.00
_cell.angle_beta   90.00
_cell.angle_gamma   90.00
#
_symmetry.space_group_name_H-M   'P 1'
#
loop_
_entity.id
_entity.type
_entity.pdbx_description
1 polymer ?
#
loop_
_entity_poly.entity_id
_entity_poly.type
_entity_poly.pdbx_seq_one_letter_code
_entity_poly.pdbx_strand_id
1 'polypeptide(L)'
;MTLTMTLKAQVTCPDYDWNPVATASSWVPFTGGIAGFLFTGLVFLLSTDPKGRQEATNAFTLLITAFFGFLTMAYLTAGLSGEQNCTRAYTGFAITGGVLATSVICMCITLTWLLPAYERYNQEILPFLRHVVYFIFTLAAIMLAVSSFGFLQTTVGTNLVFHAVVMGATALAAIATGFTAVYRKRHTPLSPDKRNDRVKWLARLALGYLATASVITGIVMSIPNPAWDPPAHAGLYAAAYGSHALPLGILLWSIGAIALRTSAPPTSQVPPPRASEQKS
;
A
#
# COMPACT_ATOMS: atom_id res chain seq x y z
N MET A 1 -53.22 14.10 12.48
CA MET A 1 -52.36 12.91 12.26
C MET A 1 -50.95 13.33 12.61
N THR A 2 -50.53 13.07 13.85
CA THR A 2 -49.29 13.60 14.43
C THR A 2 -48.18 12.59 14.16
N LEU A 3 -47.29 12.91 13.23
CA LEU A 3 -46.12 12.10 12.89
C LEU A 3 -45.10 12.26 14.02
N THR A 4 -45.16 11.37 15.02
CA THR A 4 -44.14 11.26 16.05
C THR A 4 -42.88 10.71 15.40
N MET A 5 -42.02 11.59 14.88
CA MET A 5 -40.65 11.24 14.53
C MET A 5 -39.96 10.79 15.81
N THR A 6 -39.96 9.48 16.04
CA THR A 6 -39.13 8.85 17.07
C THR A 6 -37.71 9.01 16.58
N LEU A 7 -37.03 10.05 17.08
CA LEU A 7 -35.61 10.26 16.89
C LEU A 7 -34.92 9.00 17.45
N LYS A 8 -34.59 8.03 16.58
CA LYS A 8 -33.82 6.86 17.00
C LYS A 8 -32.54 7.41 17.60
N ALA A 9 -32.32 7.12 18.88
CA ALA A 9 -31.10 7.49 19.58
C ALA A 9 -29.92 7.14 18.67
N GLN A 10 -29.17 8.17 18.28
CA GLN A 10 -28.01 8.02 17.44
C GLN A 10 -27.05 7.13 18.24
N VAL A 11 -26.68 5.97 17.67
CA VAL A 11 -25.75 5.06 18.34
C VAL A 11 -24.41 5.78 18.40
N THR A 12 -24.10 6.36 19.55
CA THR A 12 -22.81 6.99 19.80
C THR A 12 -21.79 5.88 19.96
N CYS A 13 -20.86 5.78 19.01
CA CYS A 13 -19.65 5.01 19.24
C CYS A 13 -18.98 5.50 20.52
N PRO A 14 -18.26 4.63 21.25
CA PRO A 14 -17.54 5.07 22.42
C PRO A 14 -16.69 6.29 22.03
N ASP A 15 -16.66 7.30 22.90
CA ASP A 15 -15.90 8.54 22.69
C ASP A 15 -14.40 8.22 22.76
N TYR A 16 -13.87 7.68 21.67
CA TYR A 16 -12.45 7.60 21.43
C TYR A 16 -11.98 8.93 20.81
N ASP A 17 -10.75 9.33 21.12
CA ASP A 17 -10.11 10.52 20.53
C ASP A 17 -10.11 10.49 18.98
N TRP A 18 -10.26 9.31 18.38
CA TRP A 18 -10.39 9.11 16.95
C TRP A 18 -11.65 8.32 16.56
N ASN A 19 -12.57 8.98 15.85
CA ASN A 19 -13.80 8.37 15.34
C ASN A 19 -13.66 8.04 13.84
N PRO A 20 -13.64 6.75 13.45
CA PRO A 20 -13.52 6.35 12.04
C PRO A 20 -14.67 6.87 11.18
N VAL A 21 -15.90 6.80 11.68
CA VAL A 21 -17.11 7.22 10.92
C VAL A 21 -17.04 8.71 10.62
N ALA A 22 -16.66 9.52 11.60
CA ALA A 22 -16.54 10.97 11.43
C ALA A 22 -15.47 11.33 10.38
N THR A 23 -14.35 10.62 10.37
CA THR A 23 -13.25 10.89 9.44
C THR A 23 -13.47 10.32 8.03
N ALA A 24 -14.32 9.30 7.86
CA ALA A 24 -14.58 8.62 6.59
C ALA A 24 -14.91 9.59 5.45
N SER A 25 -15.78 10.56 5.73
CA SER A 25 -16.21 11.57 4.74
C SER A 25 -15.07 12.40 4.18
N SER A 26 -14.04 12.67 4.99
CA SER A 26 -12.84 13.43 4.58
C SER A 26 -11.84 12.58 3.78
N TRP A 27 -11.84 11.26 3.98
CA TRP A 27 -10.96 10.34 3.26
C TRP A 27 -11.38 10.15 1.80
N VAL A 28 -12.68 10.25 1.50
CA VAL A 28 -13.21 10.11 0.13
C VAL A 28 -12.59 11.14 -0.83
N PRO A 29 -12.72 12.47 -0.62
CA PRO A 29 -12.13 13.45 -1.52
C PRO A 29 -10.60 13.41 -1.50
N PHE A 30 -9.97 13.10 -0.36
CA PHE A 30 -8.52 12.96 -0.28
C PHE A 30 -8.00 11.85 -1.19
N THR A 31 -8.56 10.65 -1.08
CA THR A 31 -8.14 9.48 -1.88
C THR A 31 -8.55 9.60 -3.34
N GLY A 32 -9.73 10.19 -3.62
CA GLY A 32 -10.15 10.55 -4.97
C GLY A 32 -9.22 11.57 -5.63
N GLY A 33 -8.78 12.58 -4.89
CA GLY A 33 -7.81 13.57 -5.36
C GLY A 33 -6.46 12.95 -5.71
N ILE A 34 -5.95 12.06 -4.86
CA ILE A 34 -4.73 11.29 -5.15
C ILE A 34 -4.92 10.41 -6.38
N ALA A 35 -6.05 9.69 -6.50
CA ALA A 35 -6.33 8.89 -7.69
C ALA A 35 -6.35 9.74 -8.97
N GLY A 36 -6.96 10.93 -8.95
CA GLY A 36 -6.93 11.88 -10.07
C GLY A 36 -5.50 12.33 -10.42
N PHE A 37 -4.65 12.57 -9.42
CA PHE A 37 -3.24 12.87 -9.64
C PHE A 37 -2.49 11.71 -10.31
N LEU A 38 -2.71 10.47 -9.86
CA LEU A 38 -2.10 9.29 -10.47
C LEU A 38 -2.60 9.04 -11.89
N PHE A 39 -3.89 9.31 -12.16
CA PHE A 39 -4.45 9.24 -13.51
C PHE A 39 -3.77 10.21 -14.46
N THR A 40 -3.54 11.46 -14.03
CA THR A 40 -2.75 12.43 -14.80
C THR A 40 -1.33 11.90 -15.07
N GLY A 41 -0.70 11.27 -14.08
CA GLY A 41 0.60 10.61 -14.26
C GLY A 41 0.57 9.48 -15.29
N LEU A 42 -0.49 8.68 -15.34
CA LEU A 42 -0.69 7.63 -16.36
C LEU A 42 -0.81 8.23 -17.77
N VAL A 43 -1.59 9.31 -17.93
CA VAL A 43 -1.71 10.00 -19.21
C VAL A 43 -0.36 10.55 -19.66
N PHE A 44 0.41 11.16 -18.76
CA PHE A 44 1.75 11.66 -19.04
C PHE A 44 2.73 10.56 -19.47
N LEU A 45 2.68 9.40 -18.81
CA LEU A 45 3.48 8.22 -19.17
C LEU A 45 3.16 7.71 -20.57
N LEU A 46 1.88 7.76 -20.97
CA LEU A 46 1.44 7.33 -22.30
C LEU A 46 1.77 8.34 -23.39
N SER A 47 1.85 9.63 -23.05
CA SER A 47 2.13 10.70 -24.01
C SER A 47 3.61 10.96 -24.25
N THR A 48 4.49 10.40 -23.43
CA THR A 48 5.93 10.73 -23.45
C THR A 48 6.76 9.50 -23.75
N ASP A 49 7.54 9.54 -24.83
CA ASP A 49 8.43 8.44 -25.22
C ASP A 49 9.53 8.20 -24.16
N PRO A 50 9.52 7.05 -23.47
CA PRO A 50 10.55 6.74 -22.49
C PRO A 50 11.81 6.22 -23.19
N LYS A 51 12.97 6.48 -22.57
CA LYS A 51 14.23 5.87 -23.03
C LYS A 51 14.35 4.40 -22.58
N GLY A 52 13.92 4.12 -21.34
CA GLY A 52 13.84 2.77 -20.78
C GLY A 52 12.42 2.20 -20.90
N ARG A 53 12.10 1.53 -22.01
CA ARG A 53 10.75 0.98 -22.27
C ARG A 53 10.29 0.01 -21.19
N GLN A 54 11.21 -0.81 -20.67
CA GLN A 54 10.89 -1.82 -19.67
C GLN A 54 10.64 -1.20 -18.29
N GLU A 55 11.46 -0.24 -17.90
CA GLU A 55 11.31 0.55 -16.67
C GLU A 55 10.01 1.35 -16.68
N ALA A 56 9.69 1.99 -17.82
CA ALA A 56 8.42 2.68 -18.01
C ALA A 56 7.22 1.74 -17.89
N THR A 57 7.30 0.53 -18.48
CA THR A 57 6.24 -0.48 -18.38
C THR A 57 6.03 -0.92 -16.92
N ASN A 58 7.11 -1.12 -16.17
CA ASN A 58 7.05 -1.47 -14.75
C ASN A 58 6.45 -0.32 -13.92
N ALA A 59 6.88 0.92 -14.16
CA ALA A 59 6.32 2.11 -13.52
C ALA A 59 4.82 2.23 -13.82
N PHE A 60 4.42 2.12 -15.08
CA PHE A 60 3.03 2.18 -15.51
C PHE A 60 2.17 1.09 -14.82
N THR A 61 2.68 -0.15 -14.76
CA THR A 61 2.00 -1.27 -14.11
C THR A 61 1.76 -1.04 -12.62
N LEU A 62 2.72 -0.43 -11.92
CA LEU A 62 2.58 -0.10 -10.50
C LEU A 62 1.69 1.13 -10.29
N LEU A 63 1.77 2.11 -11.20
CA LEU A 63 0.97 3.32 -11.13
C LEU A 63 -0.52 3.03 -11.32
N ILE A 64 -0.87 2.17 -12.30
CA ILE A 64 -2.26 1.76 -12.51
C ILE A 64 -2.79 0.95 -11.32
N THR A 65 -1.93 0.13 -10.71
CA THR A 65 -2.27 -0.61 -9.50
C THR A 65 -2.56 0.33 -8.33
N ALA A 66 -1.70 1.34 -8.11
CA ALA A 66 -1.91 2.36 -7.09
C ALA A 66 -3.18 3.18 -7.36
N PHE A 67 -3.43 3.57 -8.61
CA PHE A 67 -4.63 4.28 -9.04
C PHE A 67 -5.91 3.53 -8.65
N PHE A 68 -6.02 2.25 -9.03
CA PHE A 68 -7.17 1.42 -8.63
C PHE A 68 -7.24 1.21 -7.12
N GLY A 69 -6.10 1.16 -6.44
CA GLY A 69 -6.05 1.09 -4.98
C GLY A 69 -6.64 2.32 -4.29
N PHE A 70 -6.30 3.53 -4.75
CA PHE A 70 -6.88 4.77 -4.22
C PHE A 70 -8.35 4.95 -4.60
N LEU A 71 -8.78 4.53 -5.80
CA LEU A 71 -10.21 4.49 -6.16
C LEU A 71 -10.99 3.52 -5.27
N THR A 72 -10.43 2.34 -5.02
CA THR A 72 -11.02 1.35 -4.12
C THR A 72 -11.12 1.94 -2.72
N MET A 73 -10.08 2.61 -2.23
CA MET A 73 -10.10 3.30 -0.94
C MET A 73 -11.22 4.35 -0.87
N ALA A 74 -11.36 5.20 -1.89
CA ALA A 74 -12.42 6.21 -1.96
C ALA A 74 -13.81 5.57 -1.91
N TYR A 75 -14.02 4.50 -2.68
CA TYR A 75 -15.28 3.75 -2.68
C TYR A 75 -15.60 3.13 -1.32
N LEU A 76 -14.63 2.44 -0.71
CA LEU A 76 -14.85 1.78 0.58
C LEU A 76 -15.10 2.79 1.71
N THR A 77 -14.35 3.90 1.74
CA THR A 77 -14.56 4.97 2.73
C THR A 77 -15.87 5.75 2.53
N ALA A 78 -16.36 5.84 1.30
CA ALA A 78 -17.69 6.38 1.03
C ALA A 78 -18.78 5.51 1.63
N GLY A 79 -18.68 4.18 1.52
CA GLY A 79 -19.60 3.25 2.15
C GLY A 79 -19.58 3.28 3.69
N LEU A 80 -18.43 3.63 4.28
CA LEU A 80 -18.27 3.81 5.73
C LEU A 80 -18.82 5.15 6.23
N SER A 81 -19.01 6.12 5.33
CA SER A 81 -19.54 7.43 5.68
C SER A 81 -21.03 7.33 5.99
N GLY A 82 -21.40 7.53 7.25
CA GLY A 82 -22.79 7.41 7.71
C GLY A 82 -23.14 6.03 8.30
N GLU A 83 -22.15 5.16 8.49
CA GLU A 83 -22.31 3.93 9.25
C GLU A 83 -22.81 4.23 10.69
N GLN A 84 -23.78 3.44 11.16
CA GLN A 84 -24.40 3.58 12.47
C GLN A 84 -23.94 2.50 13.46
N ASN A 85 -23.32 1.42 12.97
CA ASN A 85 -22.74 0.38 13.80
C ASN A 85 -21.22 0.54 13.89
N CYS A 86 -20.74 0.84 15.10
CA CYS A 86 -19.34 1.15 15.35
C CYS A 86 -18.43 -0.04 15.05
N THR A 87 -18.76 -1.24 15.52
CA THR A 87 -17.93 -2.43 15.28
C THR A 87 -17.79 -2.73 13.79
N ARG A 88 -18.88 -2.57 13.02
CA ARG A 88 -18.84 -2.69 11.56
C ARG A 88 -17.97 -1.61 10.92
N ALA A 89 -18.12 -0.36 11.35
CA ALA A 89 -17.29 0.76 10.87
C ALA A 89 -15.81 0.52 11.14
N TYR A 90 -15.44 0.16 12.37
CA TYR A 90 -14.08 -0.16 12.78
C TYR A 90 -13.50 -1.32 11.96
N THR A 91 -14.29 -2.37 11.71
CA THR A 91 -13.87 -3.52 10.90
C THR A 91 -13.57 -3.09 9.47
N GLY A 92 -14.47 -2.31 8.87
CA GLY A 92 -14.24 -1.77 7.53
C GLY A 92 -13.01 -0.86 7.48
N PHE A 93 -12.81 0.01 8.48
CA PHE A 93 -11.62 0.86 8.56
C PHE A 93 -10.32 0.06 8.64
N ALA A 94 -10.29 -1.00 9.45
CA ALA A 94 -9.13 -1.88 9.55
C ALA A 94 -8.76 -2.48 8.17
N ILE A 95 -9.75 -2.92 7.39
CA ILE A 95 -9.54 -3.46 6.03
C ILE A 95 -9.05 -2.36 5.08
N THR A 96 -9.70 -1.19 5.09
CA THR A 96 -9.33 -0.05 4.23
C THR A 96 -7.93 0.49 4.53
N GLY A 97 -7.47 0.44 5.79
CA GLY A 97 -6.11 0.83 6.15
C GLY A 97 -5.04 0.03 5.40
N GLY A 98 -5.25 -1.28 5.24
CA GLY A 98 -4.35 -2.12 4.44
C GLY A 98 -4.38 -1.81 2.95
N VAL A 99 -5.55 -1.44 2.41
CA VAL A 99 -5.73 -0.96 1.03
C VAL A 99 -4.94 0.34 0.82
N LEU A 100 -5.06 1.29 1.74
CA LEU A 100 -4.32 2.55 1.70
C LEU A 100 -2.81 2.31 1.71
N ALA A 101 -2.31 1.52 2.67
CA ALA A 101 -0.89 1.20 2.79
C ALA A 101 -0.36 0.58 1.48
N THR A 102 -1.04 -0.43 0.96
CA THR A 102 -0.66 -1.10 -0.30
C THR A 102 -0.57 -0.12 -1.47
N SER A 103 -1.56 0.78 -1.58
CA SER A 103 -1.65 1.78 -2.66
C SER A 103 -0.52 2.81 -2.57
N VAL A 104 -0.25 3.32 -1.37
CA VAL A 104 0.85 4.27 -1.09
C VAL A 104 2.20 3.64 -1.45
N ILE A 105 2.44 2.38 -1.08
CA ILE A 105 3.69 1.72 -1.44
C ILE A 105 3.82 1.50 -2.95
N CYS A 106 2.76 1.06 -3.65
CA CYS A 106 2.81 0.93 -5.11
C CYS A 106 3.13 2.28 -5.78
N MET A 107 2.53 3.38 -5.28
CA MET A 107 2.83 4.73 -5.73
C MET A 107 4.30 5.11 -5.48
N CYS A 108 4.84 4.89 -4.28
CA CYS A 108 6.23 5.20 -3.97
C CYS A 108 7.23 4.38 -4.81
N ILE A 109 6.96 3.09 -5.03
CA ILE A 109 7.81 2.23 -5.86
C ILE A 109 7.75 2.66 -7.32
N THR A 110 6.59 3.09 -7.81
CA THR A 110 6.47 3.65 -9.16
C THR A 110 7.50 4.75 -9.40
N LEU A 111 7.69 5.66 -8.43
CA LEU A 111 8.68 6.75 -8.54
C LEU A 111 10.10 6.22 -8.75
N THR A 112 10.45 5.09 -8.10
CA THR A 112 11.78 4.48 -8.25
C THR A 112 12.03 3.89 -9.64
N TRP A 113 10.97 3.51 -10.36
CA TRP A 113 11.03 3.04 -11.75
C TRP A 113 10.86 4.17 -12.78
N LEU A 114 10.20 5.26 -12.39
CA LEU A 114 9.99 6.43 -13.24
C LEU A 114 11.31 7.16 -13.54
N LEU A 115 12.16 7.35 -12.53
CA LEU A 115 13.44 8.02 -12.69
C LEU A 115 14.35 7.36 -13.75
N PRO A 116 14.64 6.05 -13.68
CA PRO A 116 15.47 5.39 -14.69
C PRO A 116 14.80 5.35 -16.07
N ALA A 117 13.47 5.31 -16.15
CA ALA A 117 12.76 5.28 -17.43
C ALA A 117 13.01 6.51 -18.31
N TYR A 118 13.22 7.69 -17.69
CA TYR A 118 13.40 8.96 -18.41
C TYR A 118 14.83 9.50 -18.40
N GLU A 119 15.76 8.89 -17.66
CA GLU A 119 17.19 9.29 -17.54
C GLU A 119 17.44 10.78 -17.24
N ARG A 120 16.46 11.51 -16.70
CA ARG A 120 16.58 12.94 -16.36
C ARG A 120 16.84 13.14 -14.87
N TYR A 121 17.80 12.40 -14.30
CA TYR A 121 18.07 12.45 -12.86
C TYR A 121 19.55 12.37 -12.53
N ASN A 122 19.95 13.06 -11.47
CA ASN A 122 21.28 12.92 -10.87
C ASN A 122 21.39 11.55 -10.19
N GLN A 123 22.48 10.82 -10.41
CA GLN A 123 22.66 9.46 -9.88
C GLN A 123 22.49 9.37 -8.35
N GLU A 124 22.71 10.47 -7.63
CA GLU A 124 22.54 10.60 -6.18
C GLU A 124 21.06 10.57 -5.71
N ILE A 125 20.11 10.92 -6.58
CA ILE A 125 18.68 10.97 -6.23
C ILE A 125 18.09 9.58 -6.04
N LEU A 126 18.58 8.58 -6.78
CA LEU A 126 18.06 7.20 -6.70
C LEU A 126 18.29 6.55 -5.32
N PRO A 127 19.50 6.58 -4.74
CA PRO A 127 19.71 6.13 -3.37
C PRO A 127 18.79 6.83 -2.38
N PHE A 128 18.66 8.16 -2.46
CA PHE A 128 17.78 8.93 -1.57
C PHE A 128 16.33 8.46 -1.67
N LEU A 129 15.76 8.39 -2.88
CA LEU A 129 14.39 7.96 -3.09
C LEU A 129 14.13 6.56 -2.53
N ARG A 130 15.09 5.65 -2.64
CA ARG A 130 14.96 4.30 -2.06
C ARG A 130 14.88 4.34 -0.54
N HIS A 131 15.72 5.14 0.12
CA HIS A 131 15.64 5.32 1.57
C HIS A 131 14.28 5.88 1.97
N VAL A 132 13.74 6.83 1.22
CA VAL A 132 12.38 7.36 1.42
C VAL A 132 11.33 6.23 1.29
N VAL A 133 11.42 5.38 0.27
CA VAL A 133 10.48 4.25 0.13
C VAL A 133 10.59 3.26 1.30
N TYR A 134 11.80 2.94 1.76
CA TYR A 134 11.98 2.06 2.93
C TYR A 134 11.46 2.69 4.23
N PHE A 135 11.64 3.99 4.40
CA PHE A 135 11.11 4.73 5.53
C PHE A 135 9.58 4.71 5.52
N ILE A 136 8.95 5.01 4.37
CA ILE A 136 7.49 4.95 4.20
C ILE A 136 6.97 3.54 4.46
N PHE A 137 7.66 2.51 3.97
CA PHE A 137 7.32 1.12 4.26
C PHE A 137 7.33 0.82 5.77
N THR A 138 8.40 1.22 6.46
CA THR A 138 8.54 1.00 7.91
C THR A 138 7.43 1.72 8.67
N LEU A 139 7.15 2.97 8.29
CA LEU A 139 6.08 3.76 8.88
C LEU A 139 4.71 3.12 8.65
N ALA A 140 4.42 2.67 7.43
CA ALA A 140 3.17 1.99 7.08
C ALA A 140 3.00 0.67 7.88
N ALA A 141 4.07 -0.12 8.02
CA ALA A 141 4.04 -1.34 8.82
C ALA A 141 3.73 -1.06 10.30
N ILE A 142 4.35 -0.04 10.88
CA ILE A 142 4.10 0.38 12.26
C ILE A 142 2.66 0.89 12.41
N MET A 143 2.19 1.74 11.50
CA MET A 143 0.83 2.29 11.54
C MET A 143 -0.24 1.20 11.40
N LEU A 144 -0.02 0.21 10.53
CA LEU A 144 -0.91 -0.96 10.41
C LEU A 144 -0.94 -1.77 11.71
N ALA A 145 0.21 -1.98 12.34
CA ALA A 145 0.29 -2.70 13.62
C ALA A 145 -0.44 -1.96 14.74
N VAL A 146 -0.21 -0.66 14.88
CA VAL A 146 -0.87 0.19 15.89
C VAL A 146 -2.38 0.27 15.64
N SER A 147 -2.81 0.47 14.40
CA SER A 147 -4.24 0.52 14.03
C SER A 147 -4.95 -0.80 14.33
N SER A 148 -4.34 -1.92 13.96
CA SER A 148 -4.91 -3.24 14.18
C SER A 148 -4.91 -3.63 15.67
N PHE A 149 -3.90 -3.21 16.43
CA PHE A 149 -3.88 -3.34 17.89
C PHE A 149 -5.02 -2.55 18.55
N GLY A 150 -5.18 -1.28 18.18
CA GLY A 150 -6.28 -0.45 18.66
C GLY A 150 -7.64 -1.07 18.33
N PHE A 151 -7.82 -1.58 17.12
CA PHE A 151 -9.03 -2.29 16.71
C PHE A 151 -9.34 -3.52 17.58
N LEU A 152 -8.35 -4.39 17.83
CA LEU A 152 -8.56 -5.59 18.65
C LEU A 152 -8.84 -5.24 20.11
N GLN A 153 -8.17 -4.21 20.63
CA GLN A 153 -8.40 -3.72 21.99
C GLN A 153 -9.84 -3.22 22.16
N THR A 154 -10.39 -2.47 21.20
CA THR A 154 -11.72 -1.90 21.31
C THR A 154 -12.83 -2.92 21.05
N THR A 155 -12.60 -3.89 20.15
CA THR A 155 -13.67 -4.81 19.71
C THR A 155 -13.72 -6.15 20.43
N VAL A 156 -12.58 -6.68 20.91
CA VAL A 156 -12.53 -8.03 21.50
C VAL A 156 -12.26 -8.01 23.00
N GLY A 157 -11.64 -6.96 23.54
CA GLY A 157 -11.53 -6.74 24.99
C GLY A 157 -10.69 -7.75 25.80
N THR A 158 -10.14 -8.80 25.17
CA THR A 158 -9.38 -9.87 25.87
C THR A 158 -7.93 -10.00 25.40
N ASN A 159 -7.03 -10.32 26.34
CA ASN A 159 -5.59 -10.60 26.15
C ASN A 159 -4.80 -9.54 25.36
N LEU A 160 -4.86 -8.30 25.84
CA LEU A 160 -4.13 -7.14 25.30
C LEU A 160 -2.64 -7.44 25.02
N VAL A 161 -1.97 -8.08 25.97
CA VAL A 161 -0.54 -8.39 25.88
C VAL A 161 -0.26 -9.35 24.72
N PHE A 162 -1.10 -10.35 24.51
CA PHE A 162 -0.91 -11.32 23.42
C PHE A 162 -1.02 -10.65 22.06
N HIS A 163 -2.07 -9.83 21.83
CA HIS A 163 -2.25 -9.15 20.56
C HIS A 163 -1.17 -8.09 20.31
N ALA A 164 -0.73 -7.35 21.35
CA ALA A 164 0.40 -6.43 21.24
C ALA A 164 1.68 -7.17 20.81
N VAL A 165 2.00 -8.30 21.46
CA VAL A 165 3.20 -9.08 21.18
C VAL A 165 3.15 -9.67 19.78
N VAL A 166 2.03 -10.26 19.36
CA VAL A 166 1.91 -10.86 18.02
C VAL A 166 2.05 -9.79 16.94
N MET A 167 1.33 -8.68 17.04
CA MET A 167 1.35 -7.62 16.02
C MET A 167 2.70 -6.89 15.98
N GLY A 168 3.27 -6.61 17.15
CA GLY A 168 4.62 -6.05 17.28
C GLY A 168 5.67 -6.98 16.69
N ALA A 169 5.61 -8.29 17.00
CA ALA A 169 6.53 -9.28 16.46
C ALA A 169 6.39 -9.40 14.94
N THR A 170 5.17 -9.40 14.38
CA THR A 170 4.97 -9.46 12.92
C THR A 170 5.49 -8.21 12.21
N ALA A 171 5.28 -7.02 12.78
CA ALA A 171 5.80 -5.78 12.23
C ALA A 171 7.34 -5.76 12.27
N LEU A 172 7.94 -6.12 13.41
CA LEU A 172 9.40 -6.21 13.57
C LEU A 172 9.99 -7.27 12.64
N ALA A 173 9.36 -8.43 12.51
CA ALA A 173 9.80 -9.48 11.59
C ALA A 173 9.73 -9.00 10.12
N ALA A 174 8.69 -8.26 9.74
CA ALA A 174 8.60 -7.69 8.39
C ALA A 174 9.70 -6.64 8.14
N ILE A 175 9.96 -5.77 9.12
CA ILE A 175 11.03 -4.77 9.05
C ILE A 175 12.40 -5.46 8.93
N ALA A 176 12.69 -6.42 9.82
CA ALA A 176 13.94 -7.18 9.83
C ALA A 176 14.14 -7.99 8.53
N THR A 177 13.08 -8.62 8.02
CA THR A 177 13.12 -9.32 6.74
C THR A 177 13.38 -8.35 5.59
N GLY A 178 12.80 -7.15 5.64
CA GLY A 178 13.10 -6.09 4.70
C GLY A 178 14.56 -5.67 4.72
N PHE A 179 15.10 -5.35 5.88
CA PHE A 179 16.51 -4.98 6.05
C PHE A 179 17.48 -6.10 5.60
N THR A 180 17.22 -7.34 6.01
CA THR A 180 18.04 -8.49 5.60
C THR A 180 17.95 -8.77 4.11
N ALA A 181 16.77 -8.61 3.48
CA ALA A 181 16.61 -8.74 2.04
C ALA A 181 17.40 -7.66 1.28
N VAL A 182 17.37 -6.40 1.75
CA VAL A 182 18.18 -5.32 1.19
C VAL A 182 19.67 -5.62 1.33
N TYR A 183 20.09 -6.05 2.51
CA TYR A 183 21.49 -6.40 2.78
C TYR A 183 21.97 -7.54 1.88
N ARG A 184 21.24 -8.67 1.82
CA ARG A 184 21.59 -9.81 0.97
C ARG A 184 21.61 -9.46 -0.53
N LYS A 185 20.66 -8.65 -0.99
CA LYS A 185 20.59 -8.24 -2.40
C LYS A 185 21.67 -7.25 -2.80
N ARG A 186 22.25 -6.51 -1.84
CA ARG A 186 23.47 -5.73 -2.09
C ARG A 186 24.61 -6.62 -2.58
N HIS A 187 24.62 -7.90 -2.18
CA HIS A 187 25.66 -8.87 -2.53
C HIS A 187 25.28 -9.82 -3.69
N THR A 188 24.00 -9.94 -4.06
CA THR A 188 23.54 -10.83 -5.14
C THR A 188 22.56 -10.11 -6.07
N PRO A 189 23.05 -9.46 -7.15
CA PRO A 189 22.18 -8.74 -8.07
C PRO A 189 21.25 -9.71 -8.81
N LEU A 190 19.96 -9.38 -8.85
CA LEU A 190 18.98 -10.11 -9.66
C LEU A 190 19.14 -9.75 -11.14
N SER A 191 18.94 -10.73 -12.02
CA SER A 191 18.85 -10.48 -13.46
C SER A 191 17.67 -9.55 -13.77
N PRO A 192 17.77 -8.70 -14.82
CA PRO A 192 16.71 -7.78 -15.21
C PRO A 192 15.33 -8.45 -15.36
N ASP A 193 15.28 -9.62 -15.99
CA ASP A 193 14.03 -10.36 -16.21
C ASP A 193 13.34 -10.75 -14.89
N LYS A 194 14.12 -11.27 -13.93
CA LYS A 194 13.60 -11.63 -12.60
C LYS A 194 13.09 -10.41 -11.83
N ARG A 195 13.62 -9.21 -12.09
CA ARG A 195 13.10 -7.97 -11.47
C ARG A 195 11.76 -7.57 -12.07
N ASN A 196 11.63 -7.65 -13.39
CA ASN A 196 10.37 -7.35 -14.10
C ASN A 196 9.25 -8.30 -13.67
N ASP A 197 9.56 -9.59 -13.55
CA ASP A 197 8.60 -10.59 -13.10
C ASP A 197 8.16 -10.32 -11.66
N ARG A 198 9.06 -9.87 -10.78
CA ARG A 198 8.71 -9.47 -9.41
C ARG A 198 7.76 -8.28 -9.39
N VAL A 199 7.95 -7.28 -10.25
CA VAL A 199 7.04 -6.13 -10.37
C VAL A 199 5.65 -6.58 -10.84
N LYS A 200 5.58 -7.44 -11.86
CA LYS A 200 4.30 -8.01 -12.33
C LYS A 200 3.60 -8.82 -11.25
N TRP A 201 4.35 -9.64 -10.51
CA TRP A 201 3.81 -10.39 -9.37
C TRP A 201 3.33 -9.47 -8.25
N LEU A 202 4.10 -8.43 -7.92
CA LEU A 202 3.72 -7.42 -6.93
C LEU A 202 2.39 -6.76 -7.31
N ALA A 203 2.26 -6.32 -8.56
CA ALA A 203 1.04 -5.70 -9.06
C ALA A 203 -0.17 -6.67 -9.00
N ARG A 204 0.02 -7.93 -9.40
CA ARG A 204 -1.04 -8.96 -9.31
C ARG A 204 -1.47 -9.23 -7.87
N LEU A 205 -0.51 -9.37 -6.95
CA LEU A 205 -0.81 -9.59 -5.53
C LEU A 205 -1.53 -8.38 -4.92
N ALA A 206 -1.08 -7.17 -5.24
CA ALA A 206 -1.75 -5.94 -4.81
C ALA A 206 -3.18 -5.86 -5.37
N LEU A 207 -3.38 -6.04 -6.68
CA LEU A 207 -4.72 -6.04 -7.28
C LEU A 207 -5.63 -7.14 -6.70
N GLY A 208 -5.08 -8.35 -6.50
CA GLY A 208 -5.81 -9.45 -5.86
C GLY A 208 -6.22 -9.12 -4.43
N TYR A 209 -5.33 -8.48 -3.66
CA TYR A 209 -5.64 -7.98 -2.32
C TYR A 209 -6.70 -6.88 -2.35
N LEU A 210 -6.62 -5.91 -3.27
CA LEU A 210 -7.62 -4.85 -3.42
C LEU A 210 -9.00 -5.44 -3.70
N ALA A 211 -9.11 -6.35 -4.67
CA ALA A 211 -10.36 -7.04 -4.99
C ALA A 211 -10.91 -7.83 -3.80
N THR A 212 -10.03 -8.56 -3.10
CA THR A 212 -10.40 -9.34 -1.91
C THR A 212 -10.90 -8.42 -0.78
N ALA A 213 -10.19 -7.32 -0.52
CA ALA A 213 -10.59 -6.32 0.47
C ALA A 213 -11.94 -5.68 0.13
N SER A 214 -12.20 -5.38 -1.15
CA SER A 214 -13.50 -4.88 -1.59
C SER A 214 -14.62 -5.88 -1.37
N VAL A 215 -14.42 -7.14 -1.73
CA VAL A 215 -15.42 -8.21 -1.54
C VAL A 215 -15.69 -8.42 -0.06
N ILE A 216 -14.65 -8.55 0.77
CA ILE A 216 -14.80 -8.72 2.22
C ILE A 216 -15.53 -7.52 2.82
N THR A 217 -15.18 -6.30 2.44
CA THR A 217 -15.86 -5.10 2.94
C THR A 217 -17.32 -5.08 2.49
N GLY A 218 -17.62 -5.45 1.24
CA GLY A 218 -19.00 -5.58 0.75
C GLY A 218 -19.82 -6.61 1.55
N ILE A 219 -19.23 -7.77 1.87
CA ILE A 219 -19.86 -8.79 2.72
C ILE A 219 -20.10 -8.21 4.12
N VAL A 220 -19.10 -7.60 4.74
CA VAL A 220 -19.20 -6.95 6.05
C VAL A 220 -20.34 -5.93 6.07
N MET A 221 -20.43 -5.05 5.07
CA MET A 221 -21.47 -4.04 4.97
C MET A 221 -22.87 -4.61 4.68
N SER A 222 -22.95 -5.79 4.03
CA SER A 222 -24.23 -6.46 3.76
C SER A 222 -24.86 -7.14 4.98
N ILE A 223 -24.06 -7.42 6.03
CA ILE A 223 -24.57 -8.05 7.25
C ILE A 223 -25.44 -7.03 8.01
N PRO A 224 -26.72 -7.35 8.32
CA PRO A 224 -27.63 -6.45 9.03
C PRO A 224 -27.08 -6.00 10.39
N ASN A 225 -27.37 -4.77 10.81
CA ASN A 225 -26.91 -4.20 12.07
C ASN A 225 -27.14 -5.09 13.32
N PRO A 226 -28.30 -5.77 13.48
CA PRO A 226 -28.52 -6.62 14.65
C PRO A 226 -27.58 -7.83 14.75
N ALA A 227 -27.01 -8.28 13.64
CA ALA A 227 -26.08 -9.42 13.64
C ALA A 227 -24.66 -9.05 14.11
N TRP A 228 -24.41 -7.77 14.37
CA TRP A 228 -23.15 -7.27 14.93
C TRP A 228 -23.17 -7.18 16.47
N ASP A 229 -24.26 -7.61 17.11
CA ASP A 229 -24.45 -7.58 18.56
C ASP A 229 -24.98 -8.94 19.09
N PRO A 230 -24.11 -9.82 19.66
CA PRO A 230 -22.66 -9.69 19.74
C PRO A 230 -21.97 -10.04 18.41
N PRO A 231 -20.82 -9.43 18.10
CA PRO A 231 -20.10 -9.71 16.86
C PRO A 231 -19.40 -11.08 16.92
N ALA A 232 -19.35 -11.78 15.79
CA ALA A 232 -18.58 -13.02 15.68
C ALA A 232 -17.07 -12.72 15.78
N HIS A 233 -16.46 -12.98 16.95
CA HIS A 233 -15.04 -12.69 17.22
C HIS A 233 -14.07 -13.25 16.17
N ALA A 234 -14.35 -14.43 15.62
CA ALA A 234 -13.52 -15.03 14.57
C ALA A 234 -13.41 -14.14 13.31
N GLY A 235 -14.51 -13.48 12.91
CA GLY A 235 -14.52 -12.56 11.78
C GLY A 235 -13.71 -11.28 12.05
N LEU A 236 -13.80 -10.76 13.28
CA LEU A 236 -13.01 -9.59 13.71
C LEU A 236 -11.51 -9.89 13.70
N TYR A 237 -11.11 -11.06 14.22
CA TYR A 237 -9.71 -11.50 14.17
C TYR A 237 -9.23 -11.69 12.74
N ALA A 238 -10.02 -12.35 11.89
CA ALA A 238 -9.66 -12.55 10.48
C ALA A 238 -9.49 -11.21 9.74
N ALA A 239 -10.37 -10.24 10.00
CA ALA A 239 -10.26 -8.90 9.42
C ALA A 239 -9.00 -8.19 9.89
N ALA A 240 -8.71 -8.17 11.20
CA ALA A 240 -7.55 -7.50 11.79
C ALA A 240 -6.22 -8.11 11.32
N TYR A 241 -6.11 -9.45 11.40
CA TYR A 241 -4.89 -10.13 10.98
C TYR A 241 -4.73 -10.14 9.47
N GLY A 242 -5.83 -10.28 8.72
CA GLY A 242 -5.81 -10.24 7.25
C GLY A 242 -5.40 -8.87 6.70
N SER A 243 -5.97 -7.80 7.26
CA SER A 243 -5.63 -6.42 6.86
C SER A 243 -4.22 -6.01 7.27
N HIS A 244 -3.62 -6.66 8.27
CA HIS A 244 -2.23 -6.45 8.63
C HIS A 244 -1.27 -7.31 7.79
N ALA A 245 -1.49 -8.63 7.75
CA ALA A 245 -0.54 -9.60 7.21
C ALA A 245 -0.42 -9.54 5.69
N LEU A 246 -1.53 -9.33 4.97
CA LEU A 246 -1.53 -9.30 3.51
C LEU A 246 -0.76 -8.10 2.95
N PRO A 247 -0.99 -6.85 3.42
CA PRO A 247 -0.14 -5.73 3.05
C PRO A 247 1.32 -5.97 3.42
N LEU A 248 1.64 -6.50 4.61
CA LEU A 248 3.03 -6.82 4.96
C LEU A 248 3.67 -7.82 3.99
N GLY A 249 2.95 -8.85 3.56
CA GLY A 249 3.43 -9.80 2.55
C GLY A 249 3.73 -9.12 1.21
N ILE A 250 2.81 -8.28 0.75
CA ILE A 250 3.00 -7.45 -0.46
C ILE A 250 4.22 -6.55 -0.30
N LEU A 251 4.39 -5.95 0.87
CA LEU A 251 5.49 -5.06 1.17
C LEU A 251 6.85 -5.76 1.20
N LEU A 252 6.93 -6.94 1.80
CA LEU A 252 8.14 -7.76 1.76
C LEU A 252 8.52 -8.14 0.33
N TRP A 253 7.52 -8.42 -0.51
CA TRP A 253 7.74 -8.69 -1.92
C TRP A 253 8.24 -7.45 -2.69
N SER A 254 7.76 -6.27 -2.28
CA SER A 254 8.03 -4.98 -2.92
C SER A 254 9.48 -4.51 -2.73
N ILE A 255 10.07 -4.76 -1.56
CA ILE A 255 11.52 -4.61 -1.31
C ILE A 255 12.32 -5.41 -2.33
N GLY A 256 11.76 -6.56 -2.72
CA GLY A 256 12.32 -7.39 -3.74
C GLY A 256 12.41 -6.73 -5.13
N ALA A 257 11.45 -5.87 -5.46
CA ALA A 257 11.35 -5.15 -6.72
C ALA A 257 12.22 -3.88 -6.77
N ILE A 258 12.43 -3.20 -5.64
CA ILE A 258 13.18 -1.92 -5.56
C ILE A 258 14.69 -2.09 -5.76
N ALA A 259 15.24 -3.30 -5.56
CA ALA A 259 16.68 -3.58 -5.61
C ALA A 259 17.27 -3.49 -7.04
N LEU A 260 17.44 -2.26 -7.52
CA LEU A 260 18.12 -1.91 -8.75
C LEU A 260 19.59 -1.59 -8.42
N ARG A 261 20.57 -2.41 -8.79
CA ARG A 261 21.87 -1.83 -9.10
C ARG A 261 21.71 -1.17 -10.47
N THR A 262 21.98 0.13 -10.55
CA THR A 262 22.54 0.71 -11.76
C THR A 262 23.79 -0.12 -12.02
N SER A 263 23.68 -1.11 -12.92
CA SER A 263 24.88 -1.54 -13.64
C SER A 263 25.45 -0.23 -14.15
N ALA A 264 26.66 0.12 -13.70
CA ALA A 264 27.38 1.24 -14.28
C ALA A 264 27.18 1.13 -15.80
N PRO A 265 26.78 2.22 -16.50
CA PRO A 265 26.64 2.17 -17.94
C PRO A 265 27.88 1.47 -18.44
N PRO A 266 27.74 0.36 -19.21
CA PRO A 266 28.89 -0.45 -19.62
C PRO A 266 29.89 0.57 -20.11
N THR A 267 31.00 0.72 -19.36
CA THR A 267 31.97 1.80 -19.56
C THR A 267 32.11 1.83 -21.03
N SER A 268 31.61 2.92 -21.66
CA SER A 268 31.55 3.00 -23.11
C SER A 268 32.89 2.47 -23.52
N GLN A 269 32.91 1.36 -24.25
CA GLN A 269 34.14 0.95 -24.91
C GLN A 269 34.46 2.21 -25.70
N VAL A 270 35.34 3.05 -25.14
CA VAL A 270 35.99 4.12 -25.85
C VAL A 270 36.56 3.30 -26.98
N PRO A 271 36.02 3.43 -28.21
CA PRO A 271 36.48 2.62 -29.30
C PRO A 271 38.00 2.78 -29.26
N PRO A 272 38.78 1.68 -29.24
CA PRO A 272 40.22 1.81 -29.15
C PRO A 272 40.65 2.87 -30.17
N PRO A 273 41.49 3.85 -29.78
CA PRO A 273 41.83 4.98 -30.64
C PRO A 273 42.16 4.44 -32.02
N ARG A 274 41.48 4.94 -33.06
CA ARG A 274 41.74 4.48 -34.42
C ARG A 274 43.23 4.67 -34.67
N ALA A 275 43.91 3.61 -35.11
CA ALA A 275 45.36 3.60 -35.34
C ALA A 275 45.86 4.70 -36.32
N SER A 276 44.95 5.42 -36.98
CA SER A 276 45.25 6.57 -37.83
C SER A 276 45.68 7.85 -37.09
N GLU A 277 45.49 7.97 -35.78
CA GLU A 277 45.90 9.17 -35.00
C GLU A 277 47.32 9.08 -34.40
N GLN A 278 48.09 8.03 -34.70
CA GLN A 278 49.44 7.83 -34.16
C GLN A 278 50.59 8.26 -35.08
N LYS A 279 50.31 9.02 -36.14
CA LYS A 279 51.35 9.59 -37.03
C LYS A 279 51.14 11.08 -37.25
N SER A 280 51.65 11.88 -36.31
CA SER A 280 52.13 13.25 -36.55
C SER A 280 53.13 13.63 -35.47
#